data_AF-A0A9E5YD92-F1
#
_entry.id   AF-A0A9E5YD92-F1
#
_cell.length_a   1.000
_cell.length_b   1.000
_cell.length_c   1.000
_cell.angle_alpha   90.00
_cell.angle_beta   90.00
_cell.angle_gamma   90.00
#
_symmetry.space_group_name_H-M   'P 1'
#
loop_
_entity.id
_entity.type
_entity.pdbx_description
1 polymer ?
#
loop_
_entity_poly.entity_id
_entity_poly.type
_entity_poly.pdbx_seq_one_letter_code
_entity_poly.pdbx_strand_id
1 'polypeptide(L)' 'MTLMRGFSKVDQEGRIPIPSNIRREAGLSSGQLVEIKVSGSQLAQYIVIKRRKGAR' A
#
# COMPACT_ATOMS: atom_id res chain seq x y z
N MET A 1 -5.19 6.04 -18.47
CA MET A 1 -4.70 6.31 -17.10
C MET A 1 -3.35 5.62 -16.93
N THR A 2 -2.31 6.37 -16.59
CA THR A 2 -0.96 5.82 -16.39
C THR A 2 -0.88 5.18 -15.01
N LEU A 3 -0.39 3.94 -14.94
CA LEU A 3 -0.21 3.26 -13.66
C LEU A 3 1.03 3.86 -12.95
N MET A 4 0.81 4.69 -11.93
CA MET A 4 1.89 5.25 -11.14
C MET A 4 2.41 4.19 -10.15
N ARG A 5 3.69 3.83 -10.26
CA ARG A 5 4.35 2.90 -9.33
C ARG A 5 5.10 3.68 -8.27
N GLY A 6 4.70 3.52 -7.01
CA GLY A 6 5.40 4.07 -5.85
C GLY A 6 5.96 2.95 -4.99
N PHE A 7 7.29 2.82 -4.95
CA PHE A 7 7.93 1.95 -3.99
C PHE A 7 8.07 2.72 -2.67
N SER A 8 7.52 2.17 -1.59
CA SER A 8 7.63 2.76 -0.27
C SER A 8 8.07 1.70 0.74
N LYS A 9 8.99 2.07 1.63
CA LYS A 9 9.42 1.20 2.72
C LYS A 9 8.43 1.33 3.87
N VAL A 10 8.05 0.20 4.44
CA VAL A 10 7.27 0.16 5.68
C VAL A 10 8.14 0.70 6.82
N ASP A 11 7.59 1.60 7.63
CA ASP A 11 8.31 2.13 8.79
C ASP A 11 8.30 1.13 9.98
N GLN A 12 8.92 1.53 11.09
CA GLN A 12 9.02 0.68 12.29
C GLN A 12 7.67 0.42 12.97
N GLU A 13 6.65 1.24 12.69
CA GLU A 13 5.29 1.13 13.23
C GLU A 13 4.36 0.37 12.28
N GLY A 14 4.87 -0.13 11.15
CA GLY A 14 4.07 -0.85 10.15
C GLY A 14 3.28 0.06 9.21
N ARG A 15 3.57 1.37 9.18
CA ARG A 15 2.90 2.33 8.28
C ARG A 15 3.56 2.34 6.92
N ILE A 16 2.75 2.50 5.87
CA ILE A 16 3.21 2.66 4.49
C ILE A 16 3.10 4.14 4.12
N PRO A 17 4.21 4.90 4.09
CA PRO A 17 4.13 6.30 3.71
C PRO A 17 3.79 6.40 2.22
N ILE A 18 2.71 7.13 1.89
CA ILE A 18 2.34 7.39 0.50
C ILE A 18 3.39 8.35 -0.09
N PRO A 19 4.10 7.97 -1.18
CA PRO A 19 5.10 8.82 -1.82
C PRO A 19 4.56 10.20 -2.21
N SER A 20 5.41 11.24 -2.13
CA SER A 20 4.99 12.64 -2.31
C SER A 20 4.40 12.94 -3.70
N ASN A 21 4.92 12.29 -4.74
CA ASN A 21 4.40 12.39 -6.10
C ASN A 21 2.96 11.84 -6.20
N ILE A 22 2.70 10.68 -5.58
CA ILE A 22 1.36 10.06 -5.55
C ILE A 22 0.40 10.93 -4.74
N ARG A 23 0.82 11.43 -3.57
CA ARG A 23 -0.02 12.32 -2.76
C ARG A 23 -0.43 13.58 -3.54
N ARG A 24 0.53 14.21 -4.24
CA ARG A 24 0.30 15.44 -5.01
C ARG A 24 -0.64 15.18 -6.18
N GLU A 25 -0.42 14.12 -6.95
CA GLU A 25 -1.24 13.81 -8.13
C GLU A 25 -2.66 13.38 -7.74
N ALA A 26 -2.80 12.63 -6.64
CA ALA A 26 -4.09 12.20 -6.11
C ALA A 26 -4.80 13.24 -5.23
N GLY A 27 -4.19 14.42 -5.01
CA GLY A 27 -4.76 15.49 -4.17
C GLY A 27 -4.98 15.09 -2.71
N LEU A 28 -4.17 14.17 -2.18
CA LEU A 28 -4.32 13.63 -0.83
C LEU A 28 -3.78 14.61 0.22
N SER A 29 -4.58 14.85 1.26
CA SER A 29 -4.22 15.67 2.43
C SER A 29 -4.12 14.83 3.71
N SER A 30 -3.36 15.30 4.70
CA SER A 30 -3.29 14.65 6.01
C SER A 30 -4.67 14.57 6.67
N GLY A 31 -4.99 13.42 7.28
CA GLY A 31 -6.28 13.19 7.94
C GLY A 31 -7.42 12.78 6.99
N GLN A 32 -7.17 12.76 5.68
CA GLN A 32 -8.15 12.30 4.70
C GLN A 32 -8.32 10.78 4.75
N LEU A 33 -9.57 10.33 4.71
CA LEU A 33 -9.90 8.91 4.65
C LEU A 33 -9.61 8.37 3.24
N VAL A 34 -8.95 7.23 3.16
CA VAL A 34 -8.56 6.59 1.89
C VAL A 34 -9.10 5.17 1.82
N GLU A 35 -9.53 4.75 0.64
CA GLU A 35 -9.88 3.37 0.35
C GLU A 35 -8.65 2.63 -0.20
N ILE A 36 -8.39 1.41 0.31
CA ILE A 36 -7.33 0.55 -0.20
C ILE A 36 -7.97 -0.66 -0.84
N LYS A 37 -7.81 -0.78 -2.16
CA LYS A 37 -8.20 -1.97 -2.93
C LYS A 37 -6.99 -2.84 -3.19
N VAL A 38 -6.99 -4.05 -2.64
CA VAL A 38 -5.93 -5.03 -2.85
C VAL A 38 -6.40 -6.05 -3.89
N SER A 39 -5.72 -6.08 -5.03
CA SER A 39 -6.00 -7.03 -6.12
C SER A 39 -4.90 -8.09 -6.16
N GLY A 40 -5.24 -9.36 -5.90
CA GLY A 40 -4.35 -10.51 -6.13
C GLY A 40 -4.60 -11.16 -7.50
N SER A 41 -3.83 -12.21 -7.86
CA SER A 41 -4.24 -13.10 -8.95
C SER A 41 -5.64 -13.64 -8.61
N GLN A 42 -6.51 -13.76 -9.62
CA GLN A 42 -7.97 -13.97 -9.54
C GLN A 42 -8.47 -15.17 -8.68
N LEU A 43 -7.58 -15.89 -7.99
CA LEU A 43 -7.87 -17.12 -7.25
C LEU A 43 -8.18 -16.93 -5.76
N ALA A 44 -7.95 -15.75 -5.16
CA ALA A 44 -8.23 -15.52 -3.74
C ALA A 44 -9.03 -14.24 -3.50
N GLN A 45 -10.24 -14.39 -2.92
CA GLN A 45 -11.13 -13.28 -2.53
C GLN A 45 -10.72 -12.59 -1.22
N TYR A 46 -9.60 -12.99 -0.61
CA TYR A 46 -9.15 -12.48 0.69
C TYR A 46 -7.62 -12.45 0.80
N ILE A 47 -7.12 -11.54 1.62
CA ILE A 47 -5.70 -11.41 1.95
C ILE A 47 -5.39 -12.40 3.09
N VAL A 48 -4.48 -13.35 2.85
CA VAL A 48 -3.99 -14.25 3.90
C VAL A 48 -2.70 -13.69 4.48
N ILE A 49 -2.76 -13.13 5.69
CA ILE A 49 -1.58 -12.69 6.43
C ILE A 49 -1.04 -13.88 7.23
N LYS A 50 0.08 -14.48 6.78
CA LYS A 50 0.80 -15.52 7.55
C LYS A 50 2.01 -14.93 8.26
N ARG A 51 2.18 -15.26 9.54
CA ARG A 51 3.40 -14.95 10.29
C ARG A 51 4.56 -15.77 9.73
N ARG A 52 5.52 -15.13 9.04
CA ARG A 52 6.73 -15.79 8.53
C ARG A 52 7.74 -15.96 9.68
N LYS A 53 8.08 -17.21 10.03
CA LYS A 53 9.04 -17.56 11.11
C LYS A 53 10.53 -17.42 10.72
N GLY A 54 10.85 -16.76 9.60
CA GLY A 54 12.23 -16.56 9.19
C GLY A 54 12.35 -15.79 7.88
N ALA A 55 12.85 -14.56 7.97
CA ALA A 55 13.53 -13.90 6.88
C ALA A 55 15.03 -14.02 7.21
N ARG A 56 15.74 -14.91 6.50
CA ARG A 56 17.19 -14.82 6.39
C ARG A 56 17.52 -13.71 5.41
#